data_AF-A0A251Z7G8-F1
#
_entry.id   AF-A0A251Z7G8-F1
#
_cell.length_a   1.000
_cell.length_b   1.000
_cell.length_c   1.000
_cell.angle_alpha   90.00
_cell.angle_beta   90.00
_cell.angle_gamma   90.00
#
_symmetry.space_group_name_H-M   'P 1'
#
loop_
_entity.id
_entity.type
_entity.pdbx_description
1 polymer ?
#
loop_
_entity_poly.entity_id
_entity_poly.type
_entity_poly.pdbx_seq_one_letter_code
_entity_poly.pdbx_strand_id
1 'polypeptide(L)'
;MPLPLDGADFDSCCDLPVELLAVLQRRGLTETNQVEALLKPAKAPPALKHFPQLAIALERLEISCRQGELLAICGDYDADGMTSTALLVGVLQRLGAKPIAAIPSRQEDGYGLNAAMVERLA
;
A
#
# COMPACT_ATOMS: atom_id res chain seq x y z
N MET A 1 -17.89 31.16 -10.83
CA MET A 1 -17.02 30.15 -11.48
C MET A 1 -15.58 30.52 -11.22
N PRO A 2 -14.67 29.56 -11.03
CA PRO A 2 -13.23 29.87 -11.01
C PRO A 2 -12.86 30.57 -12.32
N LEU A 3 -11.97 31.57 -12.24
CA LEU A 3 -11.46 32.25 -13.43
C LEU A 3 -10.75 31.24 -14.34
N PRO A 4 -10.73 31.48 -15.67
CA PRO A 4 -9.91 30.70 -16.58
C PRO A 4 -8.44 30.78 -16.14
N LEU A 5 -7.80 29.62 -16.05
CA LEU A 5 -6.35 29.51 -15.90
C LEU A 5 -5.80 29.18 -17.29
N ASP A 6 -4.81 29.91 -17.73
CA ASP A 6 -4.17 29.75 -19.05
C ASP A 6 -2.89 28.91 -18.98
N GLY A 7 -2.58 28.33 -17.81
CA GLY A 7 -1.40 27.49 -17.59
C GLY A 7 -0.07 28.23 -17.73
N ALA A 8 -0.08 29.56 -17.85
CA ALA A 8 1.10 30.38 -18.09
C ALA A 8 2.04 30.49 -16.88
N ASP A 9 1.60 30.04 -15.71
CA ASP A 9 2.38 30.05 -14.47
C ASP A 9 3.40 28.90 -14.37
N PHE A 10 3.35 27.91 -15.27
CA PHE A 10 4.34 26.84 -15.34
C PHE A 10 5.45 27.16 -16.34
N ASP A 11 6.68 26.77 -16.01
CA ASP A 11 7.80 26.95 -16.93
C ASP A 11 7.59 26.14 -18.21
N SER A 12 8.14 26.62 -19.33
CA SER A 12 8.14 25.95 -20.63
C SER A 12 8.72 24.52 -20.66
N CYS A 13 9.29 24.06 -19.54
CA CYS A 13 9.78 22.69 -19.35
C CYS A 13 8.66 21.67 -19.11
N CYS A 14 7.44 22.10 -18.75
CA CYS A 14 6.34 21.17 -18.53
C CYS A 14 5.66 20.80 -19.85
N ASP A 15 6.06 19.67 -20.44
CA ASP A 15 5.52 19.14 -21.71
C ASP A 15 4.13 18.50 -21.53
N LEU A 16 3.19 19.25 -20.95
CA LEU A 16 1.80 18.86 -20.76
C LEU A 16 0.87 19.84 -21.47
N PRO A 17 -0.25 19.36 -22.05
CA PRO A 17 -1.31 20.22 -22.53
C PRO A 17 -1.79 21.23 -21.46
N VAL A 18 -2.12 22.45 -21.91
CA VAL A 18 -2.55 23.56 -21.04
C VAL A 18 -3.75 23.21 -20.17
N GLU A 19 -4.65 22.35 -20.66
CA GLU A 19 -5.83 21.89 -19.94
C GLU A 19 -5.44 21.03 -18.72
N LEU A 20 -4.39 20.19 -18.87
CA LEU A 20 -3.88 19.39 -17.76
C LEU A 20 -3.15 20.29 -16.74
N LEU A 21 -2.37 21.27 -17.20
CA LEU A 21 -1.73 22.25 -16.32
C LEU A 21 -2.77 23.04 -15.51
N ALA A 22 -3.84 23.49 -16.14
CA ALA A 22 -4.94 24.18 -15.46
C ALA A 22 -5.65 23.29 -14.43
N VAL A 23 -5.80 21.98 -14.69
CA VAL A 23 -6.34 21.02 -13.72
C VAL A 23 -5.38 20.83 -12.54
N LEU A 24 -4.08 20.67 -12.80
CA LEU A 24 -3.07 20.50 -11.76
C LEU A 24 -2.94 21.75 -10.87
N GLN A 25 -3.00 22.94 -11.46
CA GLN A 25 -3.04 24.21 -10.74
C GLN A 25 -4.25 24.32 -9.82
N ARG A 26 -5.44 23.90 -10.30
CA ARG A 26 -6.65 23.83 -9.45
C ARG A 26 -6.54 22.81 -8.31
N ARG A 27 -5.67 21.81 -8.43
CA ARG A 27 -5.36 20.84 -7.36
C ARG A 27 -4.28 21.33 -6.40
N GLY A 28 -3.77 22.56 -6.59
CA GLY A 28 -2.79 23.20 -5.72
C GLY A 28 -1.33 22.96 -6.11
N LEU A 29 -1.06 22.38 -7.29
CA LEU A 29 0.30 22.27 -7.83
C LEU A 29 0.56 23.53 -8.66
N THR A 30 1.31 24.48 -8.14
CA THR A 30 1.55 25.79 -8.78
C THR A 30 2.96 25.94 -9.33
N GLU A 31 3.84 24.98 -9.05
CA GLU A 31 5.24 25.01 -9.49
C GLU A 31 5.57 23.79 -10.36
N THR A 32 6.47 23.96 -11.34
CA THR A 32 6.90 22.91 -12.28
C THR A 32 7.43 21.67 -11.55
N ASN A 33 8.24 21.87 -10.50
CA ASN A 33 8.81 20.81 -9.66
C ASN A 33 7.76 19.91 -8.99
N GLN A 34 6.59 20.46 -8.61
CA GLN A 34 5.50 19.72 -7.97
C GLN A 34 4.83 18.80 -8.99
N VAL A 35 4.62 19.30 -10.22
CA VAL A 35 4.07 18.52 -11.33
C VAL A 35 5.02 17.39 -11.72
N GLU A 36 6.31 17.69 -11.83
CA GLU A 36 7.34 16.69 -12.10
C GLU A 36 7.38 15.61 -11.01
N ALA A 37 7.32 15.98 -9.73
CA ALA A 37 7.31 15.04 -8.62
C ALA A 37 6.07 14.13 -8.60
N LEU A 38 4.91 14.64 -9.06
CA LEU A 38 3.70 13.84 -9.18
C LEU A 38 3.79 12.82 -10.32
N LEU A 39 4.29 13.22 -11.49
CA LEU A 39 4.38 12.38 -12.68
C LEU A 39 5.56 11.39 -12.63
N LYS A 40 6.64 11.79 -11.95
CA LYS A 40 7.86 11.02 -11.79
C LYS A 40 8.17 10.92 -10.30
N PRO A 41 7.35 10.18 -9.54
CA PRO A 41 7.58 10.03 -8.11
C PRO A 41 8.95 9.41 -7.89
N ALA A 42 9.68 9.94 -6.91
CA ALA A 42 10.94 9.35 -6.48
C ALA A 42 10.72 7.90 -6.04
N LYS A 43 11.78 7.09 -6.13
CA LYS A 43 11.75 5.73 -5.61
C LYS A 43 11.32 5.74 -4.14
N ALA A 44 10.37 4.87 -3.79
CA ALA A 44 9.94 4.71 -2.41
C ALA A 44 11.18 4.45 -1.51
N PRO A 45 11.25 5.10 -0.35
CA PRO A 45 12.36 4.88 0.59
C PRO A 45 12.36 3.43 1.09
N PRO A 46 13.50 2.94 1.60
CA PRO A 46 13.59 1.58 2.14
C PRO A 46 12.55 1.37 3.25
N ALA A 47 11.78 0.28 3.17
CA ALA A 47 10.70 0.01 4.12
C ALA A 47 11.18 -0.01 5.59
N LEU A 48 12.36 -0.57 5.85
CA LEU A 48 12.97 -0.61 7.19
C LEU A 48 13.22 0.77 7.81
N LYS A 49 13.36 1.83 7.00
CA LYS A 49 13.48 3.20 7.49
C LYS A 49 12.17 3.70 8.11
N HIS A 50 11.03 3.29 7.55
CA HIS A 50 9.70 3.74 7.95
C HIS A 50 9.01 2.79 8.93
N PHE A 51 9.37 1.51 8.89
CA PHE A 51 8.81 0.48 9.74
C PHE A 51 9.94 -0.19 10.55
N PRO A 52 10.38 0.40 11.67
CA PRO A 52 11.49 -0.15 12.47
C PRO A 52 11.23 -1.58 12.94
N GLN A 53 9.96 -1.92 13.22
CA GLN A 53 9.54 -3.25 13.66
C GLN A 53 9.51 -4.29 12.53
N LEU A 54 9.64 -3.87 11.27
CA LEU A 54 9.66 -4.79 10.13
C LEU A 54 10.85 -5.76 10.22
N ALA A 55 11.99 -5.34 10.77
CA ALA A 55 13.13 -6.22 10.98
C ALA A 55 12.77 -7.43 11.86
N ILE A 56 12.04 -7.18 12.96
CA ILE A 56 11.59 -8.22 13.90
C ILE A 56 10.57 -9.14 13.22
N ALA A 57 9.65 -8.56 12.45
CA ALA A 57 8.67 -9.35 11.69
C ALA A 57 9.34 -10.25 10.64
N LEU A 58 10.35 -9.75 9.93
CA LEU A 58 11.11 -10.52 8.94
C LEU A 58 11.83 -11.70 9.59
N GLU A 59 12.53 -11.48 10.72
CA GLU A 59 13.20 -12.56 11.46
C GLU A 59 12.21 -13.65 11.87
N ARG A 60 11.03 -13.26 12.39
CA ARG A 60 9.98 -14.22 12.76
C ARG A 60 9.44 -15.00 11.56
N LEU A 61 9.24 -14.34 10.42
CA LEU A 61 8.76 -14.98 9.19
C LEU A 61 9.81 -15.92 8.57
N GLU A 62 11.10 -15.57 8.65
CA GLU A 62 12.19 -16.44 8.20
C GLU A 62 12.23 -17.75 9.00
N ILE A 63 12.04 -17.67 10.32
CA ILE A 63 11.92 -18.86 11.18
C ILE A 63 10.74 -19.72 10.73
N SER A 64 9.56 -19.11 10.53
CA SER A 64 8.36 -19.80 10.07
C SER A 64 8.57 -20.52 8.73
N CYS A 65 9.22 -19.86 7.78
CA CYS A 65 9.55 -20.44 6.48
C CYS A 65 10.52 -21.62 6.61
N ARG A 66 11.57 -21.48 7.43
CA ARG A 66 12.60 -22.51 7.63
C ARG A 66 12.05 -23.75 8.35
N GLN A 67 11.15 -23.55 9.30
CA GLN A 67 10.57 -24.61 10.12
C GLN A 67 9.27 -25.19 9.54
N GLY A 68 8.72 -24.57 8.48
CA GLY A 68 7.46 -24.99 7.87
C GLY A 68 6.26 -24.84 8.79
N GLU A 69 6.26 -23.77 9.60
CA GLU A 69 5.20 -23.48 10.57
C GLU A 69 3.88 -23.10 9.90
N LEU A 70 2.78 -23.39 10.58
CA LEU A 70 1.48 -22.83 10.25
C LEU A 70 1.46 -21.35 10.61
N LEU A 71 0.96 -20.52 9.70
CA LEU A 71 0.94 -19.08 9.87
C LEU A 71 -0.39 -18.49 9.39
N ALA A 72 -1.12 -17.84 10.29
CA ALA A 72 -2.33 -17.12 9.90
C ALA A 72 -1.99 -15.73 9.34
N ILE A 73 -2.45 -15.43 8.14
CA ILE A 73 -2.45 -14.09 7.55
C ILE A 73 -3.82 -13.47 7.79
N CYS A 74 -3.91 -12.62 8.81
CA CYS A 74 -5.12 -11.90 9.16
C CYS A 74 -5.21 -10.62 8.32
N GLY A 75 -6.00 -10.67 7.26
CA GLY A 75 -6.19 -9.56 6.32
C GLY A 75 -7.46 -8.76 6.58
N ASP A 76 -7.76 -7.86 5.65
CA ASP A 76 -9.03 -7.13 5.61
C ASP A 76 -9.81 -7.47 4.34
N TYR A 77 -11.12 -7.20 4.33
CA TYR A 77 -12.04 -7.60 3.27
C TYR A 77 -12.08 -6.63 2.08
N ASP A 78 -11.41 -5.48 2.16
CA ASP A 78 -11.36 -4.54 1.05
C ASP A 78 -10.28 -4.94 0.01
N ALA A 79 -10.15 -4.14 -1.04
CA ALA A 79 -9.26 -4.47 -2.14
C ALA A 79 -7.78 -4.53 -1.70
N ASP A 80 -7.33 -3.68 -0.79
CA ASP A 80 -5.94 -3.68 -0.34
C ASP A 80 -5.65 -4.85 0.60
N GLY A 81 -6.60 -5.19 1.49
CA GLY A 81 -6.49 -6.30 2.42
C GLY A 81 -6.49 -7.65 1.71
N MET A 82 -7.37 -7.81 0.72
CA MET A 82 -7.47 -9.03 -0.08
C MET A 82 -6.23 -9.23 -0.96
N THR A 83 -5.74 -8.19 -1.62
CA THR A 83 -4.55 -8.29 -2.50
C THR A 83 -3.27 -8.52 -1.72
N SER A 84 -3.07 -7.81 -0.61
CA SER A 84 -1.91 -8.03 0.28
C SER A 84 -1.91 -9.41 0.91
N THR A 85 -3.09 -9.91 1.34
CA THR A 85 -3.23 -11.28 1.87
C THR A 85 -2.88 -12.32 0.81
N ALA A 86 -3.42 -12.20 -0.40
CA ALA A 86 -3.12 -13.12 -1.49
C ALA A 86 -1.62 -13.12 -1.84
N LEU A 87 -0.98 -11.94 -1.85
CA LEU A 87 0.45 -11.80 -2.07
C LEU A 87 1.26 -12.54 -0.98
N LEU A 88 0.95 -12.30 0.30
CA LEU A 88 1.68 -12.91 1.42
C LEU A 88 1.50 -14.43 1.45
N VAL A 89 0.28 -14.92 1.23
CA VAL A 89 0.01 -16.36 1.12
C VAL A 89 0.86 -16.98 0.02
N GLY A 90 0.84 -16.39 -1.19
CA GLY A 90 1.59 -16.92 -2.33
C GLY A 90 3.11 -16.90 -2.14
N VAL A 91 3.65 -15.83 -1.56
CA VAL A 91 5.10 -15.68 -1.32
C VAL A 91 5.55 -16.62 -0.20
N LEU A 92 4.89 -16.61 0.96
CA LEU A 92 5.32 -17.39 2.12
C LEU A 92 5.18 -18.90 1.89
N GLN A 93 4.15 -19.32 1.14
CA GLN A 93 4.02 -20.72 0.73
C GLN A 93 5.20 -21.17 -0.15
N ARG A 94 5.66 -20.32 -1.08
CA ARG A 94 6.84 -20.60 -1.91
C ARG A 94 8.15 -20.58 -1.13
N LEU A 95 8.21 -19.81 -0.05
CA LEU A 95 9.38 -19.72 0.83
C LEU A 95 9.43 -20.84 1.89
N GLY A 96 8.39 -21.67 2.01
CA GLY A 96 8.40 -22.89 2.83
C GLY A 96 7.47 -22.88 4.04
N ALA A 97 6.82 -21.74 4.35
CA ALA A 97 5.82 -21.67 5.40
C ALA A 97 4.49 -22.33 4.97
N LYS A 98 3.55 -22.47 5.92
CA LYS A 98 2.18 -22.94 5.66
C LYS A 98 1.17 -21.84 5.98
N PRO A 99 1.05 -20.81 5.12
CA PRO A 99 0.14 -19.72 5.38
C PRO A 99 -1.33 -20.13 5.20
N ILE A 100 -2.21 -19.63 6.07
CA ILE A 100 -3.67 -19.69 5.92
C ILE A 100 -4.23 -18.26 5.95
N ALA A 101 -5.14 -17.94 5.04
CA ALA A 101 -5.79 -16.63 5.03
C ALA A 101 -6.95 -16.60 6.05
N ALA A 102 -7.04 -15.53 6.82
CA ALA A 102 -8.16 -15.23 7.69
C ALA A 102 -8.66 -13.82 7.37
N ILE A 103 -9.81 -13.74 6.70
CA ILE A 103 -10.46 -12.47 6.33
C ILE A 103 -11.75 -12.36 7.16
N PRO A 104 -11.98 -11.24 7.86
CA PRO A 104 -13.20 -11.05 8.64
C PRO A 104 -14.42 -10.81 7.74
N SER A 105 -15.59 -11.22 8.20
CA SER A 105 -16.87 -10.79 7.61
C SER A 105 -17.15 -9.34 8.04
N ARG A 106 -17.28 -8.42 7.08
CA ARG A 106 -17.62 -7.01 7.38
C ARG A 106 -18.86 -6.87 8.26
N GLN A 107 -19.88 -7.70 8.02
CA GLN A 107 -21.18 -7.57 8.68
C GLN A 107 -21.19 -8.21 10.07
N GLU A 108 -20.47 -9.31 10.23
CA GLU A 108 -20.54 -10.14 11.45
C GLU A 108 -19.35 -9.86 12.40
N ASP A 109 -18.16 -9.65 11.84
CA ASP A 109 -16.89 -9.59 12.57
C ASP A 109 -16.31 -8.17 12.69
N GLY A 110 -16.82 -7.22 11.88
CA GLY A 110 -16.28 -5.87 11.78
C GLY A 110 -15.00 -5.79 10.95
N TYR A 111 -14.02 -5.00 11.39
CA TYR A 111 -12.77 -4.72 10.66
C TYR A 111 -11.55 -5.36 11.32
N GLY A 112 -10.67 -5.94 10.51
CA GLY A 112 -9.35 -6.42 10.93
C GLY A 112 -9.36 -7.60 11.90
N LEU A 113 -8.25 -7.74 12.63
CA LEU A 113 -8.05 -8.81 13.62
C LEU A 113 -8.92 -8.59 14.87
N ASN A 114 -9.66 -9.61 15.27
CA ASN A 114 -10.51 -9.58 16.46
C ASN A 114 -10.40 -10.88 17.28
N ALA A 115 -10.98 -10.86 18.49
CA ALA A 115 -10.91 -11.98 19.43
C ALA A 115 -11.52 -13.28 18.86
N ALA A 116 -12.67 -13.21 18.20
CA ALA A 116 -13.32 -14.37 17.60
C ALA A 116 -12.46 -15.04 16.52
N MET A 117 -11.76 -14.24 15.73
CA MET A 117 -10.80 -14.73 14.74
C MET A 117 -9.62 -15.43 15.41
N VAL A 118 -9.07 -14.87 16.50
CA VAL A 118 -8.00 -15.50 17.27
C VAL A 118 -8.46 -16.83 17.87
N GLU A 119 -9.65 -16.88 18.47
CA GLU A 119 -10.22 -18.10 19.05
C GLU A 119 -10.43 -19.20 18.01
N ARG A 120 -10.84 -18.85 16.78
CA ARG A 120 -11.01 -19.81 15.68
C ARG A 120 -9.67 -20.35 15.15
N LEU A 121 -8.57 -19.62 15.33
CA LEU A 121 -7.25 -19.95 14.81
C LEU A 121 -6.32 -20.59 15.85
N ALA A 122 -6.70 -20.59 17.13
CA ALA A 122 -5.97 -21.19 18.25
C ALA A 122 -6.16 -22.72 18.31
#